data_AF-A0A2N8L0U9-F1
#
_entry.id   AF-A0A2N8L0U9-F1
#
_cell.length_a   1.000
_cell.length_b   1.000
_cell.length_c   1.000
_cell.angle_alpha   90.00
_cell.angle_beta   90.00
_cell.angle_gamma   90.00
#
_symmetry.space_group_name_H-M   'P 1'
#
loop_
_entity.id
_entity.type
_entity.pdbx_description
1 polymer ?
#
loop_
_entity_poly.entity_id
_entity_poly.type
_entity_poly.pdbx_seq_one_letter_code
_entity_poly.pdbx_strand_id
1 'polypeptide(L)'
;MNKIENQQPSSSAPQETSAVAAPVASGSRRRLLRGGLVAAPTLLALTTTPVLACNCKLPSGFTASGNFSQTGSYNCAAPGTKPTSWKTMVDAQGKFNNTGVSKTTTFASVFGGTDTTTFYALFCLTSANNDARALAAAVYLQSIVNGGYQFPYMSLVQKMWKDTEGSGRFTAVTAPVVTWTRADVVVYFKYLTGLSI
;
A
#
# COMPACT_ATOMS: atom_id res chain seq x y z
N MET A 1 -37.28 -38.48 19.40
CA MET A 1 -38.64 -38.11 18.94
C MET A 1 -38.73 -36.59 18.81
N ASN A 2 -39.33 -36.14 17.71
CA ASN A 2 -39.70 -34.76 17.31
C ASN A 2 -40.63 -34.10 18.35
N LYS A 3 -40.56 -32.80 18.72
CA LYS A 3 -40.71 -31.47 18.04
C LYS A 3 -42.03 -30.80 18.52
N ILE A 4 -42.05 -29.46 18.49
CA ILE A 4 -43.23 -28.53 18.42
C ILE A 4 -43.68 -28.00 19.82
N GLU A 5 -44.00 -26.73 20.13
CA GLU A 5 -44.40 -25.52 19.38
C GLU A 5 -44.16 -24.22 20.22
N ASN A 6 -43.93 -23.12 19.49
CA ASN A 6 -44.23 -21.69 19.73
C ASN A 6 -45.20 -21.28 20.86
N GLN A 7 -45.03 -20.06 21.41
CA GLN A 7 -45.76 -18.84 21.00
C GLN A 7 -45.55 -17.70 22.03
N GLN A 8 -45.09 -16.53 21.54
CA GLN A 8 -45.30 -15.22 22.16
C GLN A 8 -46.41 -14.51 21.37
N PRO A 9 -47.31 -13.76 22.03
CA PRO A 9 -47.49 -12.37 21.59
C PRO A 9 -47.84 -11.35 22.69
N SER A 10 -47.35 -10.12 22.45
CA SER A 10 -48.05 -8.82 22.62
C SER A 10 -48.26 -8.15 24.00
N SER A 11 -47.46 -7.10 24.22
CA SER A 11 -47.83 -5.68 24.45
C SER A 11 -48.87 -5.29 25.53
N SER A 12 -48.44 -4.45 26.49
CA SER A 12 -48.92 -3.06 26.76
C SER A 12 -48.83 -2.68 28.27
N ALA A 13 -48.15 -1.58 28.61
CA ALA A 13 -48.24 -0.90 29.92
C ALA A 13 -49.52 -0.04 30.01
N PRO A 14 -50.02 0.36 31.20
CA PRO A 14 -49.62 1.66 31.80
C PRO A 14 -49.68 1.78 33.36
N GLN A 15 -49.14 2.91 33.88
CA GLN A 15 -49.15 3.44 35.28
C GLN A 15 -50.57 3.50 35.92
N GLU A 16 -50.78 3.57 37.25
CA GLU A 16 -50.56 4.74 38.13
C GLU A 16 -51.11 4.45 39.57
N THR A 17 -50.49 4.94 40.67
CA THR A 17 -51.14 5.74 41.76
C THR A 17 -50.27 5.99 43.02
N SER A 18 -50.12 7.29 43.34
CA SER A 18 -50.12 8.00 44.63
C SER A 18 -49.57 7.44 45.95
N ALA A 19 -48.50 8.11 46.41
CA ALA A 19 -48.43 8.95 47.62
C ALA A 19 -47.94 8.39 48.98
N VAL A 20 -47.07 9.23 49.58
CA VAL A 20 -46.91 9.57 51.01
C VAL A 20 -45.56 9.21 51.71
N ALA A 21 -44.96 10.30 52.22
CA ALA A 21 -44.05 10.46 53.36
C ALA A 21 -42.53 10.26 53.20
N ALA A 22 -41.86 11.41 53.15
CA ALA A 22 -40.51 11.62 53.68
C ALA A 22 -40.48 11.48 55.23
N PRO A 23 -39.28 11.40 55.82
CA PRO A 23 -38.93 12.43 56.80
C PRO A 23 -37.68 13.22 56.41
N VAL A 24 -37.87 14.54 56.37
CA VAL A 24 -36.94 15.62 56.71
C VAL A 24 -36.19 15.34 58.02
N ALA A 25 -35.03 15.89 58.38
CA ALA A 25 -33.95 16.63 57.73
C ALA A 25 -32.87 16.78 58.83
N SER A 26 -31.59 16.62 58.51
CA SER A 26 -30.54 17.32 59.25
C SER A 26 -29.67 18.02 58.22
N GLY A 27 -29.74 19.35 58.25
CA GLY A 27 -29.20 20.22 57.21
C GLY A 27 -27.69 20.38 57.27
N SER A 28 -27.09 20.71 56.13
CA SER A 28 -26.52 22.04 55.92
C SER A 28 -26.09 22.20 54.47
N ARG A 29 -26.11 23.44 54.00
CA ARG A 29 -26.16 23.85 52.60
C ARG A 29 -24.80 23.76 51.91
N ARG A 30 -24.84 23.46 50.61
CA ARG A 30 -23.88 23.83 49.55
C ARG A 30 -22.40 23.49 49.80
N ARG A 31 -21.86 22.63 48.92
CA ARG A 31 -21.02 23.09 47.80
C ARG A 31 -20.58 21.92 46.90
N LEU A 32 -20.93 22.02 45.63
CA LEU A 32 -20.15 21.47 44.53
C LEU A 32 -18.73 22.07 44.60
N LEU A 33 -17.76 21.30 45.09
CA LEU A 33 -16.34 21.51 44.89
C LEU A 33 -15.88 20.25 44.15
N ARG A 34 -15.74 20.25 42.82
CA ARG A 34 -14.56 20.76 42.10
C ARG A 34 -13.26 20.42 42.83
N GLY A 35 -12.60 19.35 42.36
CA GLY A 35 -11.22 18.97 42.65
C GLY A 35 -11.11 17.44 42.69
N GLY A 36 -10.38 16.72 41.85
CA GLY A 36 -9.44 17.04 40.79
C GLY A 36 -8.60 15.77 40.57
N LEU A 37 -8.43 15.36 39.30
CA LEU A 37 -7.25 14.72 38.66
C LEU A 37 -6.44 13.72 39.54
N VAL A 38 -6.17 12.46 39.16
CA VAL A 38 -5.52 11.99 37.94
C VAL A 38 -5.72 10.46 37.89
N ALA A 39 -6.57 9.95 37.00
CA ALA A 39 -6.40 8.60 36.47
C ALA A 39 -5.60 8.77 35.19
N ALA A 40 -4.26 8.70 35.28
CA ALA A 40 -3.43 8.77 34.08
C ALA A 40 -3.66 7.47 33.30
N PRO A 41 -4.26 7.50 32.09
CA PRO A 41 -4.08 6.38 31.20
C PRO A 41 -2.59 6.34 30.91
N THR A 42 -1.92 5.28 31.33
CA THR A 42 -0.59 4.98 30.80
C THR A 42 -0.79 4.76 29.32
N LEU A 43 -0.57 5.82 28.53
CA LEU A 43 -0.36 5.72 27.10
C LEU A 43 0.87 4.83 26.94
N LEU A 44 0.66 3.53 26.75
CA LEU A 44 1.67 2.68 26.13
C LEU A 44 1.82 3.24 24.71
N ALA A 45 2.72 4.22 24.57
CA ALA A 45 3.29 4.55 23.29
C ALA A 45 4.09 3.32 22.86
N LEU A 46 3.40 2.35 22.27
CA LEU A 46 4.06 1.33 21.48
C LEU A 46 4.69 2.12 20.34
N THR A 47 5.99 2.41 20.48
CA THR A 47 6.77 3.00 19.42
C THR A 47 6.82 1.96 18.32
N THR A 48 5.79 1.97 17.47
CA THR A 48 5.84 1.29 16.20
C THR A 48 6.89 2.07 15.42
N THR A 49 8.14 1.67 15.55
CA THR A 49 9.07 1.89 14.44
C THR A 49 8.38 1.19 13.28
N PRO A 50 7.89 1.89 12.25
CA PRO A 50 7.57 1.20 11.02
C PRO A 50 8.91 0.65 10.57
N VAL A 51 9.18 -0.60 10.92
CA VAL A 51 10.19 -1.37 10.23
C VAL A 51 9.74 -1.25 8.80
N LEU A 52 10.54 -0.59 7.96
CA LEU A 52 10.49 -0.79 6.53
C LEU A 52 10.84 -2.26 6.31
N ALA A 53 9.94 -3.16 6.71
CA ALA A 53 9.83 -4.46 6.14
C ALA A 53 9.43 -4.11 4.72
N CYS A 54 10.42 -4.05 3.82
CA CYS A 54 10.18 -4.25 2.41
C CYS A 54 9.23 -5.45 2.37
N ASN A 55 7.94 -5.21 2.15
CA ASN A 55 6.97 -6.26 1.97
C ASN A 55 7.07 -6.59 0.49
N CYS A 56 7.42 -7.83 0.15
CA CYS A 56 7.50 -8.29 -1.23
C CYS A 56 6.08 -8.49 -1.73
N LYS A 57 5.34 -7.39 -1.85
CA LYS A 57 4.00 -7.39 -2.36
C LYS A 57 4.14 -7.37 -3.87
N LEU A 58 3.90 -8.52 -4.48
CA LEU A 58 3.41 -8.58 -5.85
C LEU A 58 2.13 -7.70 -5.94
N PRO A 59 1.71 -7.27 -7.13
CA PRO A 59 0.55 -6.39 -7.27
C PRO A 59 -0.70 -6.86 -6.52
N SER A 60 -0.94 -8.17 -6.53
CA SER A 60 -1.98 -8.83 -5.76
C SER A 60 -1.92 -8.56 -4.24
N GLY A 61 -0.71 -8.55 -3.69
CA GLY A 61 -0.47 -8.19 -2.31
C GLY A 61 -0.62 -6.69 -2.08
N PHE A 62 -0.14 -5.80 -2.95
CA PHE A 62 -0.18 -4.35 -2.75
C PHE A 62 -1.59 -3.81 -2.43
N THR A 63 -2.61 -4.32 -3.13
CA THR A 63 -4.01 -3.92 -2.90
C THR A 63 -4.73 -4.65 -1.75
N ALA A 64 -4.22 -5.79 -1.28
CA ALA A 64 -4.75 -6.48 -0.10
C ALA A 64 -4.09 -5.92 1.18
N SER A 65 -4.38 -4.67 1.52
CA SER A 65 -4.02 -4.10 2.84
C SER A 65 -5.08 -4.50 3.87
N GLY A 66 -4.80 -5.57 4.62
CA GLY A 66 -5.63 -6.05 5.71
C GLY A 66 -5.08 -7.29 6.40
N ASN A 67 -4.18 -8.05 5.76
CA ASN A 67 -3.56 -9.22 6.36
C ASN A 67 -2.05 -9.01 6.54
N PHE A 68 -1.66 -8.58 7.74
CA PHE A 68 -0.27 -8.63 8.24
C PHE A 68 0.17 -10.06 8.61
N SER A 69 -0.61 -11.09 8.28
CA SER A 69 -0.27 -12.47 8.63
C SER A 69 0.71 -13.05 7.62
N GLN A 70 1.99 -13.05 8.03
CA GLN A 70 3.03 -13.98 7.60
C GLN A 70 3.14 -14.21 6.09
N THR A 71 3.84 -13.33 5.39
CA THR A 71 4.59 -13.79 4.21
C THR A 71 5.71 -14.68 4.72
N GLY A 72 5.55 -16.00 4.61
CA GLY A 72 6.57 -16.97 4.99
C GLY A 72 7.94 -16.57 4.42
N SER A 73 8.92 -16.45 5.29
CA SER A 73 10.38 -16.57 5.11
C SER A 73 11.09 -16.03 3.86
N TYR A 74 10.45 -15.22 3.02
CA TYR A 74 11.15 -14.49 1.96
C TYR A 74 11.54 -13.13 2.51
N ASN A 75 12.78 -13.04 3.01
CA ASN A 75 13.44 -11.76 3.22
C ASN A 75 13.28 -10.96 1.94
N CYS A 76 12.87 -9.71 2.02
CA CYS A 76 12.73 -8.93 0.81
C CYS A 76 14.07 -8.46 0.29
N ALA A 77 14.21 -8.48 -1.04
CA ALA A 77 15.30 -7.79 -1.68
C ALA A 77 15.32 -6.35 -1.15
N ALA A 78 16.53 -5.82 -0.99
CA ALA A 78 16.71 -4.38 -0.87
C ALA A 78 15.89 -3.66 -1.96
N PRO A 79 15.37 -2.46 -1.70
CA PRO A 79 14.61 -1.70 -2.69
C PRO A 79 15.38 -1.65 -4.01
N GLY A 80 14.65 -1.76 -5.11
CA GLY A 80 15.21 -1.70 -6.45
C GLY A 80 15.95 -0.39 -6.69
N THR A 81 16.88 -0.44 -7.63
CA THR A 81 17.71 0.71 -8.00
C THR A 81 16.83 1.86 -8.53
N LYS A 82 17.00 3.05 -7.95
CA LYS A 82 16.27 4.27 -8.33
C LYS A 82 16.65 4.72 -9.74
N PRO A 83 15.75 5.41 -10.47
CA PRO A 83 16.06 5.92 -11.81
C PRO A 83 17.37 6.71 -11.92
N THR A 84 17.60 7.63 -10.98
CA THR A 84 18.85 8.43 -10.94
C THR A 84 20.12 7.62 -10.71
N SER A 85 20.04 6.48 -10.01
CA SER A 85 21.18 5.59 -9.76
C SER A 85 21.58 4.78 -11.00
N TRP A 86 20.61 4.46 -11.87
CA TRP A 86 20.89 3.74 -13.12
C TRP A 86 21.79 4.53 -14.07
N LYS A 87 21.78 5.87 -14.01
CA LYS A 87 22.66 6.73 -14.80
C LYS A 87 24.15 6.39 -14.60
N THR A 88 24.55 6.02 -13.39
CA THR A 88 25.95 5.70 -13.07
C THR A 88 26.28 4.20 -13.21
N MET A 89 25.29 3.35 -13.49
CA MET A 89 25.45 1.90 -13.60
C MET A 89 25.51 1.45 -15.06
N VAL A 90 26.39 2.08 -15.83
CA VAL A 90 26.63 1.77 -17.24
C VAL A 90 28.06 1.27 -17.40
N ASP A 91 28.22 0.12 -18.04
CA ASP A 91 29.53 -0.49 -18.32
C ASP A 91 30.28 0.22 -19.46
N ALA A 92 31.54 -0.18 -19.69
CA ALA A 92 32.38 0.39 -20.74
C ALA A 92 31.82 0.16 -22.16
N GLN A 93 31.00 -0.87 -22.32
CA GLN A 93 30.30 -1.25 -23.55
C GLN A 93 28.99 -0.47 -23.76
N GLY A 94 28.63 0.40 -22.82
CA GLY A 94 27.44 1.23 -22.89
C GLY A 94 26.15 0.51 -22.54
N LYS A 95 26.20 -0.58 -21.78
CA LYS A 95 25.03 -1.33 -21.29
C LYS A 95 24.82 -1.09 -19.79
N PHE A 96 23.58 -1.18 -19.34
CA PHE A 96 23.29 -1.13 -17.91
C PHE A 96 23.79 -2.41 -17.22
N ASN A 97 24.52 -2.25 -16.12
CA ASN A 97 25.18 -3.33 -15.40
C ASN A 97 24.22 -4.49 -15.09
N ASN A 98 24.63 -5.71 -15.39
CA ASN A 98 23.88 -6.96 -15.13
C ASN A 98 22.51 -7.07 -15.83
N THR A 99 22.23 -6.25 -16.86
CA THR A 99 20.96 -6.33 -17.60
C THR A 99 21.11 -6.74 -19.06
N GLY A 100 22.29 -6.51 -19.65
CA GLY A 100 22.50 -6.66 -21.10
C GLY A 100 21.80 -5.60 -21.98
N VAL A 101 21.04 -4.67 -21.38
CA VAL A 101 20.29 -3.61 -22.07
C VAL A 101 21.20 -2.43 -22.38
N SER A 102 21.19 -1.95 -23.62
CA SER A 102 21.98 -0.79 -24.04
C SER A 102 21.42 0.51 -23.45
N LYS A 103 22.30 1.46 -23.14
CA LYS A 103 21.90 2.84 -22.76
C LYS A 103 21.10 3.55 -23.86
N THR A 104 21.23 3.11 -25.10
CA THR A 104 20.52 3.63 -26.28
C THR A 104 19.15 2.97 -26.51
N THR A 105 18.77 1.97 -25.69
CA THR A 105 17.45 1.36 -25.77
C THR A 105 16.37 2.42 -25.55
N THR A 106 15.45 2.52 -26.52
CA THR A 106 14.36 3.49 -26.50
C THR A 106 13.18 2.97 -25.69
N PHE A 107 12.41 3.89 -25.09
CA PHE A 107 11.23 3.54 -24.32
C PHE A 107 10.22 2.76 -25.17
N ALA A 108 9.97 3.21 -26.40
CA ALA A 108 9.07 2.54 -27.33
C ALA A 108 9.49 1.11 -27.70
N SER A 109 10.79 0.81 -27.76
CA SER A 109 11.25 -0.54 -28.08
C SER A 109 10.88 -1.58 -27.02
N VAL A 110 10.75 -1.15 -25.76
CA VAL A 110 10.44 -2.02 -24.62
C VAL A 110 8.95 -1.99 -24.27
N PHE A 111 8.37 -0.80 -24.23
CA PHE A 111 7.00 -0.57 -23.76
C PHE A 111 5.99 -0.35 -24.89
N GLY A 112 6.43 -0.25 -26.14
CA GLY A 112 5.58 0.13 -27.28
C GLY A 112 5.30 1.64 -27.31
N GLY A 113 4.45 2.07 -28.26
CA GLY A 113 4.12 3.49 -28.46
C GLY A 113 5.12 4.21 -29.37
N THR A 114 5.14 5.54 -29.28
CA THR A 114 5.92 6.43 -30.16
C THR A 114 7.09 7.12 -29.46
N ASP A 115 7.27 6.90 -28.15
CA ASP A 115 8.30 7.56 -27.37
C ASP A 115 9.71 7.00 -27.66
N THR A 116 10.49 7.76 -28.43
CA THR A 116 11.86 7.38 -28.81
C THR A 116 12.91 7.81 -27.79
N THR A 117 12.52 8.39 -26.65
CA THR A 117 13.47 8.73 -25.59
C THR A 117 14.19 7.49 -25.08
N THR A 118 15.51 7.58 -24.93
CA THR A 118 16.31 6.46 -24.44
C THR A 118 16.17 6.33 -22.92
N PHE A 119 16.35 5.12 -22.40
CA PHE A 119 16.38 4.90 -20.95
C PHE A 119 17.41 5.80 -20.26
N TYR A 120 18.59 5.97 -20.85
CA TYR A 120 19.62 6.84 -20.30
C TYR A 120 19.20 8.31 -20.25
N ALA A 121 18.51 8.81 -21.29
CA ALA A 121 17.99 10.18 -21.30
C ALA A 121 16.93 10.38 -20.20
N LEU A 122 16.03 9.41 -20.01
CA LEU A 122 15.02 9.44 -18.95
C LEU A 122 15.66 9.47 -17.55
N PHE A 123 16.73 8.72 -17.34
CA PHE A 123 17.47 8.72 -16.06
C PHE A 123 18.30 9.99 -15.83
N CYS A 124 18.58 10.76 -16.88
CA CYS A 124 19.28 12.04 -16.77
C CYS A 124 18.36 13.22 -16.45
N LEU A 125 17.04 13.04 -16.47
CA LEU A 125 16.09 14.09 -16.08
C LEU A 125 16.29 14.49 -14.62
N THR A 126 16.16 15.79 -14.33
CA THR A 126 16.17 16.30 -12.94
C THR A 126 15.04 15.71 -12.10
N SER A 127 13.92 15.39 -12.76
CA SER A 127 12.75 14.75 -12.18
C SER A 127 12.73 13.23 -12.35
N ALA A 128 13.85 12.57 -12.72
CA ALA A 128 13.86 11.14 -13.06
C ALA A 128 13.25 10.23 -11.98
N ASN A 129 13.42 10.54 -10.70
CA ASN A 129 12.82 9.75 -9.61
C ASN A 129 11.29 9.93 -9.47
N ASN A 130 10.71 10.94 -10.12
CA ASN A 130 9.27 11.22 -10.13
C ASN A 130 8.63 11.03 -11.51
N ASP A 131 9.42 10.93 -12.58
CA ASP A 131 8.92 10.67 -13.93
C ASP A 131 8.45 9.22 -14.06
N ALA A 132 7.22 9.03 -14.52
CA ALA A 132 6.60 7.71 -14.63
C ALA A 132 7.36 6.78 -15.58
N ARG A 133 7.92 7.29 -16.68
CA ARG A 133 8.65 6.50 -17.68
C ARG A 133 10.01 6.10 -17.14
N ALA A 134 10.70 7.03 -16.48
CA ALA A 134 11.96 6.74 -15.80
C ALA A 134 11.76 5.68 -14.69
N LEU A 135 10.68 5.77 -13.91
CA LEU A 135 10.32 4.73 -12.93
C LEU A 135 10.05 3.38 -13.59
N ALA A 136 9.26 3.34 -14.66
CA ALA A 136 8.97 2.11 -15.38
C ALA A 136 10.24 1.47 -15.98
N ALA A 137 11.12 2.27 -16.59
CA ALA A 137 12.40 1.80 -17.12
C ALA A 137 13.32 1.26 -16.01
N ALA A 138 13.40 1.95 -14.86
CA ALA A 138 14.20 1.49 -13.73
C ALA A 138 13.70 0.15 -13.15
N VAL A 139 12.39 0.02 -12.97
CA VAL A 139 11.75 -1.22 -12.51
C VAL A 139 11.95 -2.33 -13.55
N TYR A 140 11.85 -2.04 -14.84
CA TYR A 140 12.14 -3.00 -15.90
C TYR A 140 13.59 -3.50 -15.84
N LEU A 141 14.58 -2.61 -15.73
CA LEU A 141 15.98 -3.02 -15.61
C LEU A 141 16.21 -3.85 -14.34
N GLN A 142 15.62 -3.44 -13.22
CA GLN A 142 15.71 -4.18 -11.96
C GLN A 142 15.06 -5.57 -12.05
N SER A 143 13.98 -5.71 -12.82
CA SER A 143 13.32 -7.00 -13.06
C SER A 143 14.17 -7.97 -13.88
N ILE A 144 15.13 -7.49 -14.67
CA ILE A 144 16.10 -8.35 -15.35
C ILE A 144 17.14 -8.86 -14.35
N VAL A 145 17.58 -8.00 -13.42
CA VAL A 145 18.58 -8.36 -12.40
C VAL A 145 17.99 -9.34 -11.36
N ASN A 146 16.78 -9.09 -10.87
CA ASN A 146 16.20 -9.79 -9.70
C ASN A 146 14.79 -10.37 -9.96
N GLY A 147 14.36 -10.50 -11.21
CA GLY A 147 13.02 -10.97 -11.56
C GLY A 147 12.72 -12.39 -11.06
N GLY A 148 11.51 -12.59 -10.52
CA GLY A 148 10.98 -13.91 -10.19
C GLY A 148 11.26 -14.43 -8.79
N TYR A 149 12.22 -13.84 -8.07
CA TYR A 149 12.48 -14.18 -6.67
C TYR A 149 11.82 -13.18 -5.72
N GLN A 150 12.13 -11.89 -5.86
CA GLN A 150 11.74 -10.82 -4.93
C GLN A 150 11.25 -9.55 -5.65
N PHE A 151 11.24 -9.57 -7.00
CA PHE A 151 10.86 -8.46 -7.85
C PHE A 151 9.92 -8.95 -8.96
N PRO A 152 8.93 -8.15 -9.42
CA PRO A 152 8.06 -8.56 -10.52
C PRO A 152 8.87 -8.92 -11.77
N TYR A 153 8.38 -9.89 -12.54
CA TYR A 153 8.95 -10.25 -13.83
C TYR A 153 8.88 -9.08 -14.83
N MET A 154 9.85 -9.03 -15.73
CA MET A 154 9.92 -8.06 -16.82
C MET A 154 8.63 -7.96 -17.64
N SER A 155 8.05 -9.11 -17.99
CA SER A 155 6.80 -9.20 -18.76
C SER A 155 5.61 -8.61 -18.00
N LEU A 156 5.58 -8.74 -16.67
CA LEU A 156 4.55 -8.14 -15.83
C LEU A 156 4.66 -6.62 -15.81
N VAL A 157 5.88 -6.09 -15.67
CA VAL A 157 6.12 -4.63 -15.69
C VAL A 157 5.69 -4.04 -17.03
N GLN A 158 6.04 -4.69 -18.14
CA GLN A 158 5.61 -4.29 -19.49
C GLN A 158 4.09 -4.35 -19.63
N LYS A 159 3.44 -5.41 -19.14
CA LYS A 159 1.98 -5.56 -19.18
C LYS A 159 1.28 -4.48 -18.38
N MET A 160 1.73 -4.20 -17.15
CA MET A 160 1.16 -3.15 -16.30
C MET A 160 1.22 -1.78 -16.98
N TRP A 161 2.34 -1.49 -17.64
CA TRP A 161 2.48 -0.23 -18.39
C TRP A 161 1.57 -0.17 -19.61
N LYS A 162 1.60 -1.20 -20.47
CA LYS A 162 0.83 -1.25 -21.73
C LYS A 162 -0.67 -1.26 -21.48
N ASP A 163 -1.14 -2.03 -20.52
CA ASP A 163 -2.57 -2.10 -20.18
C ASP A 163 -3.05 -0.73 -19.68
N THR A 164 -2.28 -0.07 -18.80
CA THR A 164 -2.67 1.26 -18.31
C THR A 164 -2.58 2.36 -19.37
N GLU A 165 -1.76 2.19 -20.41
CA GLU A 165 -1.67 3.12 -21.53
C GLU A 165 -2.80 2.90 -22.56
N GLY A 166 -3.13 1.64 -22.87
CA GLY A 166 -4.15 1.30 -23.84
C GLY A 166 -5.58 1.33 -23.29
N SER A 167 -5.86 0.51 -22.27
CA SER A 167 -7.21 0.37 -21.68
C SER A 167 -7.45 1.31 -20.49
N GLY A 168 -6.42 2.03 -20.04
CA GLY A 168 -6.46 2.89 -18.86
C GLY A 168 -6.39 2.13 -17.53
N ARG A 169 -6.42 0.79 -17.54
CA ARG A 169 -6.49 -0.03 -16.33
C ARG A 169 -5.72 -1.34 -16.50
N PHE A 170 -4.92 -1.67 -15.49
CA PHE A 170 -4.34 -3.00 -15.32
C PHE A 170 -5.20 -3.82 -14.36
N THR A 171 -5.64 -5.01 -14.76
CA THR A 171 -6.38 -5.92 -13.88
C THR A 171 -5.43 -6.94 -13.26
N ALA A 172 -5.22 -6.86 -11.95
CA ALA A 172 -4.46 -7.86 -11.22
C ALA A 172 -5.26 -9.16 -11.18
N VAL A 173 -4.65 -10.27 -11.61
CA VAL A 173 -5.31 -11.59 -11.69
C VAL A 173 -5.31 -12.25 -10.31
N THR A 174 -6.00 -11.65 -9.35
CA THR A 174 -6.22 -12.22 -8.01
C THR A 174 -7.61 -11.89 -7.51
N ALA A 175 -8.14 -12.72 -6.60
CA ALA A 175 -9.42 -12.47 -5.92
C ALA A 175 -9.18 -11.71 -4.60
N PRO A 176 -9.91 -10.62 -4.30
CA PRO A 176 -10.84 -9.92 -5.20
C PRO A 176 -10.11 -9.25 -6.37
N VAL A 177 -10.76 -9.21 -7.54
CA VAL A 177 -10.21 -8.59 -8.74
C VAL A 177 -10.04 -7.10 -8.49
N VAL A 178 -8.80 -6.63 -8.44
CA VAL A 178 -8.50 -5.21 -8.30
C VAL A 178 -7.96 -4.65 -9.60
N THR A 179 -8.52 -3.51 -9.99
CA THR A 179 -8.07 -2.76 -11.15
C THR A 179 -7.21 -1.60 -10.71
N TRP A 180 -6.07 -1.43 -11.36
CA TRP A 180 -5.08 -0.41 -11.07
C TRP A 180 -5.08 0.60 -12.22
N THR A 181 -5.19 1.87 -11.87
CA THR A 181 -4.97 2.97 -12.81
C THR A 181 -3.48 3.15 -13.06
N ARG A 182 -3.15 4.03 -14.01
CA ARG A 182 -1.76 4.44 -14.23
C ARG A 182 -1.10 5.01 -12.97
N ALA A 183 -1.84 5.80 -12.19
CA ALA A 183 -1.32 6.39 -10.96
C ALA A 183 -0.95 5.31 -9.94
N ASP A 184 -1.79 4.29 -9.78
CA ASP A 184 -1.54 3.17 -8.86
C ASP A 184 -0.30 2.37 -9.26
N VAL A 185 -0.10 2.14 -10.57
CA VAL A 185 1.11 1.50 -11.10
C VAL A 185 2.36 2.32 -10.80
N VAL A 186 2.31 3.65 -10.96
CA VAL A 186 3.44 4.54 -10.65
C VAL A 186 3.75 4.54 -9.15
N VAL A 187 2.72 4.57 -8.30
CA VAL A 187 2.87 4.44 -6.84
C VAL A 187 3.55 3.11 -6.48
N TYR A 188 3.13 2.02 -7.12
CA TYR A 188 3.76 0.72 -6.95
C TYR A 188 5.22 0.70 -7.42
N PHE A 189 5.56 1.38 -8.52
CA PHE A 189 6.95 1.50 -8.96
C PHE A 189 7.82 2.33 -8.01
N LYS A 190 7.27 3.40 -7.42
CA LYS A 190 7.94 4.14 -6.34
C LYS A 190 8.19 3.25 -5.12
N TYR A 191 7.20 2.46 -4.73
CA TYR A 191 7.33 1.48 -3.65
C TYR A 191 8.48 0.50 -3.92
N LEU A 192 8.53 -0.09 -5.11
CA LEU A 192 9.56 -1.06 -5.50
C LEU A 192 10.98 -0.47 -5.50
N THR A 193 11.12 0.83 -5.77
CA THR A 193 12.41 1.54 -5.81
C THR A 193 12.77 2.24 -4.48
N GLY A 194 11.94 2.06 -3.45
CA GLY A 194 12.15 2.71 -2.15
C GLY A 194 12.07 4.23 -2.20
N LEU A 195 11.26 4.77 -3.11
CA LEU A 195 10.97 6.19 -3.23
C LEU A 195 9.69 6.54 -2.46
N SER A 196 9.63 7.78 -1.98
CA SER A 196 8.44 8.30 -1.29
C SER A 196 7.24 8.32 -2.23
N ILE A 197 6.14 7.74 -1.77
CA ILE A 197 4.86 7.65 -2.48
C ILE A 197 4.16 8.99 -2.45
#